data_AF-A0A2I1HCP2-F1
#
_entry.id   AF-A0A2I1HCP2-F1
#
_cell.length_a   1.000
_cell.length_b   1.000
_cell.length_c   1.000
_cell.angle_alpha   90.00
_cell.angle_beta   90.00
_cell.angle_gamma   90.00
#
_symmetry.space_group_name_H-M   'P 1'
#
loop_
_entity.id
_entity.type
_entity.pdbx_description
1 polymer ?
#
loop_
_entity_poly.entity_id
_entity_poly.type
_entity_poly.pdbx_seq_one_letter_code
_entity_poly.pdbx_strand_id
1 'polypeptide(L)'
;MEQLSVTYSTTQSVDYLGQTHKWTDTDVISYYKENMRKPCSDVCIKKRTYLWPNGIVPYEFDNNVSLELELIVLYAMKMISDVSSVKFVIKTDQSDYVKIVDKGGYWSCVGRQGKDQELSVTKDLQNYPHPEGNTVHELMHALGFYHEHCRPDRDKYLTVIAKENDTDFEKVCEMDVVCFGPYDPESIMHYSPGCYPQGQCIQAKPGNERTNAMGQRVKLSAYDINALNALYPSSPYLPTLRKRLKMKEMKAERRFRKRRSERKNLRKRIGRIGGRRKQLFTHNNIVNFRISHYNRF
;
A
#
# COMPACT_ATOMS: atom_id res chain seq x y z
N MET A 1 -9.67 19.82 56.24
CA MET A 1 -9.90 19.77 54.78
C MET A 1 -8.57 20.06 54.12
N GLU A 2 -7.96 19.08 53.48
CA GLU A 2 -6.71 19.29 52.71
C GLU A 2 -7.07 19.86 51.33
N GLN A 3 -6.30 20.85 50.86
CA GLN A 3 -6.34 21.28 49.47
C GLN A 3 -5.25 20.53 48.71
N LEU A 4 -5.66 19.70 47.74
CA LEU A 4 -4.74 19.00 46.85
C LEU A 4 -4.06 20.00 45.90
N SER A 5 -2.79 20.30 46.14
CA SER A 5 -1.95 21.12 45.27
C SER A 5 -1.51 20.31 44.03
N VAL A 6 -2.12 20.58 42.89
CA VAL A 6 -1.72 19.96 41.61
C VAL A 6 -0.41 20.57 41.12
N THR A 7 0.69 19.85 41.26
CA THR A 7 2.00 20.24 40.72
C THR A 7 2.09 19.86 39.24
N TYR A 8 2.04 20.85 38.36
CA TYR A 8 2.16 20.66 36.91
C TYR A 8 3.60 20.28 36.51
N SER A 9 3.74 19.26 35.68
CA SER A 9 5.02 18.65 35.30
C SER A 9 5.65 19.36 34.10
N THR A 10 6.55 20.32 34.32
CA THR A 10 7.33 20.95 33.24
C THR A 10 8.17 19.91 32.50
N THR A 11 7.92 19.70 31.21
CA THR A 11 8.79 18.87 30.37
C THR A 11 9.90 19.71 29.74
N GLN A 12 11.13 19.20 29.77
CA GLN A 12 12.24 19.79 29.02
C GLN A 12 12.39 19.06 27.70
N SER A 13 12.40 19.81 26.61
CA SER A 13 12.84 19.35 25.30
C SER A 13 14.16 20.04 24.93
N VAL A 14 14.96 19.34 24.14
CA VAL A 14 16.21 19.84 23.57
C VAL A 14 16.01 19.89 22.06
N ASP A 15 16.35 21.00 21.43
CA ASP A 15 16.25 21.15 19.97
C ASP A 15 17.42 20.47 19.22
N TYR A 16 17.42 20.54 17.89
CA TYR A 16 18.49 19.98 17.06
C TYR A 16 19.83 20.74 17.17
N LEU A 17 19.86 21.89 17.86
CA LEU A 17 21.04 22.71 18.14
C LEU A 17 21.55 22.56 19.58
N GLY A 18 20.91 21.72 20.40
CA GLY A 18 21.29 21.48 21.80
C GLY A 18 20.71 22.48 22.81
N GLN A 19 19.82 23.37 22.39
CA GLN A 19 19.24 24.40 23.26
C GLN A 19 18.07 23.85 24.08
N THR A 20 18.05 24.20 25.38
CA THR A 20 17.05 23.74 26.35
C THR A 20 15.95 24.79 26.54
N HIS A 21 14.76 24.49 26.06
CA HIS A 21 13.60 25.39 26.19
C HIS A 21 12.62 24.86 27.23
N LYS A 22 12.27 25.69 28.21
CA LYS A 22 11.19 25.43 29.17
C LYS A 22 9.86 25.89 28.56
N TRP A 23 9.17 24.97 27.90
CA TRP A 23 7.80 25.19 27.44
C TRP A 23 6.82 24.99 28.59
N THR A 24 5.84 25.88 28.75
CA THR A 24 4.66 25.61 29.59
C THR A 24 3.61 24.82 28.80
N ASP A 25 2.66 24.20 29.49
CA ASP A 25 1.51 23.56 28.83
C ASP A 25 0.75 24.56 27.92
N THR A 26 0.71 25.84 28.31
CA THR A 26 0.13 26.92 27.51
C THR A 26 0.91 27.14 26.21
N ASP A 27 2.24 27.16 26.25
CA ASP A 27 3.07 27.37 25.05
C ASP A 27 2.98 26.17 24.10
N VAL A 28 2.95 24.95 24.64
CA VAL A 28 2.69 23.72 23.86
C VAL A 28 1.31 23.79 23.21
N ILE A 29 0.27 24.20 23.95
CA ILE A 29 -1.10 24.33 23.43
C ILE A 29 -1.20 25.46 22.40
N SER A 30 -0.50 26.58 22.57
CA SER A 30 -0.45 27.67 21.58
C SER A 30 0.27 27.23 20.31
N TYR A 31 1.46 26.62 20.42
CA TYR A 31 2.18 26.01 19.30
C TYR A 31 1.30 25.01 18.52
N TYR A 32 0.54 24.14 19.22
CA TYR A 32 -0.41 23.21 18.59
C TYR A 32 -1.63 23.90 17.95
N LYS A 33 -2.07 25.08 18.44
CA LYS A 33 -3.19 25.84 17.88
C LYS A 33 -2.80 26.71 16.69
N GLU A 34 -1.60 27.28 16.73
CA GLU A 34 -1.05 28.14 15.68
C GLU A 34 -0.57 27.31 14.50
N ASN A 35 0.18 26.22 14.76
CA ASN A 35 0.74 25.37 13.69
C ASN A 35 -0.26 24.34 13.11
N MET A 36 -1.50 24.27 13.60
CA MET A 36 -2.57 23.45 12.99
C MET A 36 -3.70 24.28 12.36
N ARG A 37 -3.38 25.45 11.78
CA ARG A 37 -4.35 26.27 11.03
C ARG A 37 -4.19 26.27 9.50
N LYS A 38 -4.09 25.05 8.95
CA LYS A 38 -4.18 24.66 7.52
C LYS A 38 -3.02 25.17 6.64
N PRO A 39 -2.61 24.44 5.58
CA PRO A 39 -3.48 23.95 4.48
C PRO A 39 -4.18 22.56 4.62
N CYS A 40 -5.03 22.17 3.63
CA CYS A 40 -5.74 20.87 3.41
C CYS A 40 -5.58 20.22 1.96
N SER A 41 -4.88 19.06 1.80
CA SER A 41 -4.44 18.29 0.60
C SER A 41 -5.23 16.98 0.40
N ASP A 42 -4.56 15.83 0.46
CA ASP A 42 -5.08 14.49 0.25
C ASP A 42 -6.41 14.28 0.92
N VAL A 43 -7.37 13.80 0.15
CA VAL A 43 -8.70 13.53 0.64
C VAL A 43 -8.81 12.10 1.18
N CYS A 44 -8.94 11.97 2.50
CA CYS A 44 -8.96 10.69 3.21
C CYS A 44 -10.30 10.40 3.90
N ILE A 45 -10.59 9.12 4.18
CA ILE A 45 -11.72 8.72 5.03
C ILE A 45 -11.60 9.33 6.44
N LYS A 46 -12.63 10.07 6.85
CA LYS A 46 -12.77 10.69 8.18
C LYS A 46 -13.10 9.69 9.28
N LYS A 47 -13.94 8.70 8.97
CA LYS A 47 -14.50 7.73 9.93
C LYS A 47 -13.47 6.64 10.27
N ARG A 48 -12.77 6.84 11.40
CA ARG A 48 -11.62 6.01 11.85
C ARG A 48 -11.87 4.50 11.95
N THR A 49 -13.11 4.01 11.93
CA THR A 49 -13.41 2.57 11.89
C THR A 49 -12.95 1.90 10.60
N TYR A 50 -12.93 2.62 9.46
CA TYR A 50 -12.42 2.11 8.18
C TYR A 50 -10.90 2.29 8.02
N LEU A 51 -10.18 2.73 9.06
CA LEU A 51 -8.72 2.77 9.05
C LEU A 51 -8.15 1.46 9.62
N TRP A 52 -6.92 1.14 9.23
CA TRP A 52 -6.21 -0.03 9.73
C TRP A 52 -5.76 0.17 11.19
N PRO A 53 -6.12 -0.72 12.15
CA PRO A 53 -5.75 -0.55 13.55
C PRO A 53 -4.24 -0.37 13.77
N ASN A 54 -3.86 0.75 14.36
CA ASN A 54 -2.46 1.16 14.59
C ASN A 54 -1.59 1.29 13.32
N GLY A 55 -2.20 1.42 12.13
CA GLY A 55 -1.48 1.44 10.86
C GLY A 55 -0.86 0.09 10.48
N ILE A 56 -1.29 -1.00 11.11
CA ILE A 56 -0.83 -2.35 10.76
C ILE A 56 -1.77 -2.94 9.70
N VAL A 57 -1.23 -3.23 8.52
CA VAL A 57 -1.96 -3.80 7.39
C VAL A 57 -1.51 -5.25 7.18
N PRO A 58 -2.30 -6.25 7.61
CA PRO A 58 -2.03 -7.65 7.28
C PRO A 58 -2.22 -7.87 5.78
N TYR A 59 -1.36 -8.66 5.14
CA TYR A 59 -1.49 -9.00 3.72
C TYR A 59 -1.11 -10.44 3.41
N GLU A 60 -1.62 -10.97 2.30
CA GLU A 60 -1.14 -12.19 1.66
C GLU A 60 -1.18 -12.07 0.13
N PHE A 61 -0.42 -12.94 -0.55
CA PHE A 61 -0.45 -13.08 -2.01
C PHE A 61 -1.26 -14.31 -2.41
N ASP A 62 -2.17 -14.17 -3.38
CA ASP A 62 -2.78 -15.33 -4.03
C ASP A 62 -1.76 -16.08 -4.90
N ASN A 63 -2.06 -17.33 -5.24
CA ASN A 63 -1.21 -18.21 -6.05
C ASN A 63 -1.11 -17.77 -7.52
N ASN A 64 -1.94 -16.81 -7.97
CA ASN A 64 -1.84 -16.22 -9.31
C ASN A 64 -0.79 -15.10 -9.42
N VAL A 65 -0.33 -14.52 -8.31
CA VAL A 65 0.67 -13.45 -8.32
C VAL A 65 2.05 -14.01 -8.69
N SER A 66 2.74 -13.35 -9.62
CA SER A 66 4.09 -13.76 -10.04
C SER A 66 5.15 -13.37 -8.99
N LEU A 67 6.32 -14.01 -9.01
CA LEU A 67 7.44 -13.63 -8.13
C LEU A 67 7.96 -12.20 -8.39
N GLU A 68 7.78 -11.69 -9.60
CA GLU A 68 8.13 -10.32 -9.98
C GLU A 68 7.14 -9.33 -9.33
N LEU A 69 5.85 -9.63 -9.39
CA LEU A 69 4.80 -8.88 -8.70
C LEU A 69 4.90 -9.00 -7.16
N GLU A 70 5.28 -10.16 -6.61
CA GLU A 70 5.63 -10.30 -5.17
C GLU A 70 6.67 -9.24 -4.77
N LEU A 71 7.73 -9.06 -5.58
CA LEU A 71 8.83 -8.14 -5.29
C LEU A 71 8.45 -6.66 -5.49
N ILE A 72 7.71 -6.33 -6.55
CA ILE A 72 7.20 -4.96 -6.80
C ILE A 72 6.29 -4.51 -5.66
N VAL A 73 5.36 -5.37 -5.22
CA VAL A 73 4.44 -5.08 -4.10
C VAL A 73 5.20 -4.91 -2.79
N LEU A 74 6.18 -5.77 -2.50
CA LEU A 74 7.03 -5.62 -1.31
C LEU A 74 7.86 -4.32 -1.33
N TYR A 75 8.26 -3.84 -2.51
CA TYR A 75 8.95 -2.56 -2.67
C TYR A 75 8.01 -1.36 -2.46
N ALA A 76 6.82 -1.38 -3.05
CA ALA A 76 5.79 -0.35 -2.83
C ALA A 76 5.37 -0.26 -1.35
N MET A 77 5.16 -1.41 -0.70
CA MET A 77 4.93 -1.52 0.75
C MET A 77 6.09 -0.91 1.56
N LYS A 78 7.34 -1.06 1.10
CA LYS A 78 8.52 -0.45 1.72
C LYS A 78 8.53 1.07 1.55
N MET A 79 8.23 1.60 0.36
CA MET A 79 8.18 3.05 0.09
C MET A 79 7.26 3.77 1.09
N ILE A 80 6.03 3.26 1.26
CA ILE A 80 5.07 3.74 2.27
C ILE A 80 5.60 3.54 3.71
N SER A 81 6.25 2.40 3.99
CA SER A 81 6.75 2.04 5.32
C SER A 81 8.03 2.78 5.75
N ASP A 82 8.77 3.38 4.83
CA ASP A 82 9.97 4.18 5.16
C ASP A 82 9.59 5.59 5.63
N VAL A 83 8.56 6.18 5.01
CA VAL A 83 8.13 7.58 5.23
C VAL A 83 7.01 7.73 6.27
N SER A 84 6.51 6.64 6.84
CA SER A 84 5.37 6.68 7.78
C SER A 84 5.42 5.63 8.90
N SER A 85 4.49 5.69 9.85
CA SER A 85 4.30 4.61 10.84
C SER A 85 3.51 3.41 10.34
N VAL A 86 2.91 3.43 9.14
CA VAL A 86 2.21 2.28 8.53
C VAL A 86 3.16 1.10 8.35
N LYS A 87 2.75 -0.12 8.68
CA LYS A 87 3.54 -1.34 8.45
C LYS A 87 2.67 -2.45 7.87
N PHE A 88 3.09 -2.95 6.72
CA PHE A 88 2.54 -4.16 6.12
C PHE A 88 3.15 -5.40 6.79
N VAL A 89 2.33 -6.39 7.14
CA VAL A 89 2.78 -7.63 7.80
C VAL A 89 2.17 -8.86 7.14
N ILE A 90 2.95 -9.93 6.99
CA ILE A 90 2.43 -11.20 6.46
C ILE A 90 1.30 -11.71 7.37
N LYS A 91 0.12 -11.93 6.79
CA LYS A 91 -1.07 -12.44 7.46
C LYS A 91 -0.79 -13.77 8.18
N THR A 92 -1.35 -13.90 9.37
CA THR A 92 -1.37 -15.16 10.14
C THR A 92 -2.79 -15.57 10.48
N ASP A 93 -3.42 -14.82 11.37
CA ASP A 93 -4.63 -15.16 12.13
C ASP A 93 -5.64 -14.00 12.16
N GLN A 94 -5.31 -12.87 11.53
CA GLN A 94 -6.18 -11.71 11.38
C GLN A 94 -7.36 -12.05 10.45
N SER A 95 -8.55 -11.57 10.80
CA SER A 95 -9.74 -11.61 9.93
C SER A 95 -9.59 -10.66 8.75
N ASP A 96 -9.08 -9.46 9.04
CA ASP A 96 -9.04 -8.33 8.11
C ASP A 96 -7.65 -8.22 7.49
N TYR A 97 -7.58 -8.22 6.16
CA TYR A 97 -6.31 -8.20 5.43
C TYR A 97 -6.49 -7.79 3.97
N VAL A 98 -5.41 -7.28 3.37
CA VAL A 98 -5.33 -7.04 1.93
C VAL A 98 -4.85 -8.31 1.23
N LYS A 99 -5.65 -8.83 0.31
CA LYS A 99 -5.33 -9.99 -0.52
C LYS A 99 -4.83 -9.52 -1.88
N ILE A 100 -3.54 -9.63 -2.12
CA ILE A 100 -2.90 -9.22 -3.37
C ILE A 100 -3.19 -10.27 -4.46
N VAL A 101 -3.66 -9.83 -5.63
CA VAL A 101 -4.06 -10.69 -6.76
C VAL A 101 -3.53 -10.14 -8.11
N ASP A 102 -3.30 -11.00 -9.11
CA ASP A 102 -3.19 -10.59 -10.53
C ASP A 102 -4.54 -10.83 -11.23
N LYS A 103 -5.40 -9.79 -11.28
CA LYS A 103 -6.70 -9.84 -11.97
C LYS A 103 -6.78 -8.94 -13.21
N GLY A 104 -5.66 -8.31 -13.58
CA GLY A 104 -5.62 -7.31 -14.66
C GLY A 104 -5.90 -5.91 -14.13
N GLY A 105 -5.10 -4.94 -14.58
CA GLY A 105 -5.12 -3.58 -14.07
C GLY A 105 -4.68 -3.46 -12.61
N TYR A 106 -4.74 -2.22 -12.13
CA TYR A 106 -4.53 -1.83 -10.73
C TYR A 106 -5.87 -1.33 -10.17
N TRP A 107 -6.23 -1.77 -8.96
CA TRP A 107 -7.40 -1.29 -8.21
C TRP A 107 -7.39 -1.82 -6.76
N SER A 108 -7.98 -1.06 -5.83
CA SER A 108 -8.32 -1.51 -4.48
C SER A 108 -9.50 -0.76 -3.88
N CYS A 109 -10.11 -1.31 -2.83
CA CYS A 109 -11.17 -0.64 -2.08
C CYS A 109 -10.59 0.46 -1.17
N VAL A 110 -11.26 1.62 -1.10
CA VAL A 110 -10.79 2.72 -0.24
C VAL A 110 -11.01 2.38 1.24
N GLY A 111 -9.91 2.24 1.99
CA GLY A 111 -9.88 1.89 3.40
C GLY A 111 -10.07 0.40 3.71
N ARG A 112 -10.07 0.07 5.01
CA ARG A 112 -10.33 -1.27 5.54
C ARG A 112 -11.82 -1.62 5.46
N GLN A 113 -12.16 -2.58 4.60
CA GLN A 113 -13.53 -3.09 4.45
C GLN A 113 -13.95 -4.06 5.57
N GLY A 114 -12.97 -4.78 6.12
CA GLY A 114 -13.18 -5.91 7.05
C GLY A 114 -13.29 -7.24 6.29
N LYS A 115 -12.78 -8.33 6.88
CA LYS A 115 -12.44 -9.57 6.16
C LYS A 115 -11.34 -9.36 5.09
N ASP A 116 -11.23 -10.29 4.15
CA ASP A 116 -10.45 -10.17 2.93
C ASP A 116 -10.99 -9.08 2.00
N GLN A 117 -10.14 -8.10 1.69
CA GLN A 117 -10.35 -7.17 0.57
C GLN A 117 -9.26 -7.38 -0.47
N GLU A 118 -9.62 -7.43 -1.75
CA GLU A 118 -8.63 -7.61 -2.81
C GLU A 118 -7.94 -6.29 -3.19
N LEU A 119 -6.69 -6.42 -3.62
CA LEU A 119 -5.92 -5.37 -4.30
C LEU A 119 -5.31 -6.02 -5.54
N SER A 120 -5.70 -5.53 -6.72
CA SER A 120 -5.11 -6.01 -7.97
C SER A 120 -3.84 -5.25 -8.29
N VAL A 121 -2.84 -6.02 -8.70
CA VAL A 121 -1.71 -5.56 -9.50
C VAL A 121 -1.75 -6.31 -10.83
N THR A 122 -0.92 -5.94 -11.80
CA THR A 122 -0.85 -6.74 -13.03
C THR A 122 0.53 -6.85 -13.64
N LYS A 123 0.77 -8.00 -14.29
CA LYS A 123 1.95 -8.34 -15.08
C LYS A 123 2.07 -7.57 -16.41
N ASP A 124 1.09 -6.73 -16.74
CA ASP A 124 1.12 -5.88 -17.94
C ASP A 124 2.04 -4.66 -17.75
N LEU A 125 3.33 -4.93 -17.59
CA LEU A 125 4.34 -3.90 -17.33
C LEU A 125 4.61 -3.01 -18.57
N GLN A 126 3.98 -3.29 -19.71
CA GLN A 126 4.09 -2.49 -20.94
C GLN A 126 3.09 -1.33 -20.93
N ASN A 127 1.82 -1.61 -20.59
CA ASN A 127 0.81 -0.56 -20.44
C ASN A 127 0.93 0.19 -19.08
N TYR A 128 1.60 -0.41 -18.10
CA TYR A 128 1.81 0.16 -16.77
C TYR A 128 3.32 0.30 -16.43
N PRO A 129 4.05 1.26 -17.03
CA PRO A 129 5.51 1.37 -16.93
C PRO A 129 6.06 1.83 -15.56
N HIS A 130 5.19 2.14 -14.60
CA HIS A 130 5.55 2.47 -13.20
C HIS A 130 4.81 1.55 -12.22
N PRO A 131 5.06 0.23 -12.26
CA PRO A 131 4.27 -0.75 -11.52
C PRO A 131 4.41 -0.61 -10.01
N GLU A 132 5.56 -0.15 -9.51
CA GLU A 132 5.77 0.18 -8.09
C GLU A 132 4.92 1.38 -7.64
N GLY A 133 4.87 2.47 -8.41
CA GLY A 133 4.09 3.65 -8.07
C GLY A 133 2.58 3.43 -8.22
N ASN A 134 2.16 2.67 -9.23
CA ASN A 134 0.78 2.18 -9.33
C ASN A 134 0.42 1.30 -8.12
N THR A 135 1.34 0.44 -7.66
CA THR A 135 1.09 -0.33 -6.42
C THR A 135 1.05 0.56 -5.17
N VAL A 136 1.85 1.63 -5.10
CA VAL A 136 1.74 2.62 -4.01
C VAL A 136 0.38 3.32 -4.02
N HIS A 137 -0.14 3.69 -5.19
CA HIS A 137 -1.49 4.27 -5.37
C HIS A 137 -2.58 3.34 -4.80
N GLU A 138 -2.57 2.06 -5.17
CA GLU A 138 -3.53 1.08 -4.64
C GLU A 138 -3.40 0.81 -3.13
N LEU A 139 -2.16 0.81 -2.62
CA LEU A 139 -1.93 0.68 -1.18
C LEU A 139 -2.38 1.94 -0.41
N MET A 140 -2.29 3.13 -1.01
CA MET A 140 -2.86 4.36 -0.46
C MET A 140 -4.39 4.33 -0.47
N HIS A 141 -5.03 3.83 -1.53
CA HIS A 141 -6.47 3.52 -1.50
C HIS A 141 -6.81 2.58 -0.35
N ALA A 142 -6.15 1.43 -0.24
CA ALA A 142 -6.38 0.49 0.87
C ALA A 142 -6.15 1.12 2.26
N LEU A 143 -5.30 2.14 2.37
CA LEU A 143 -5.07 2.91 3.60
C LEU A 143 -6.14 3.98 3.90
N GLY A 144 -7.01 4.31 2.94
CA GLY A 144 -8.15 5.20 3.12
C GLY A 144 -8.08 6.52 2.35
N PHE A 145 -7.27 6.60 1.29
CA PHE A 145 -7.17 7.78 0.41
C PHE A 145 -8.11 7.65 -0.80
N TYR A 146 -8.80 8.73 -1.14
CA TYR A 146 -9.50 8.88 -2.41
C TYR A 146 -8.60 9.58 -3.44
N HIS A 147 -9.03 9.66 -4.70
CA HIS A 147 -8.32 10.44 -5.70
C HIS A 147 -8.33 11.94 -5.39
N GLU A 148 -7.23 12.64 -5.69
CA GLU A 148 -7.15 14.09 -5.44
C GLU A 148 -8.14 14.87 -6.33
N HIS A 149 -8.38 14.40 -7.57
CA HIS A 149 -9.42 14.95 -8.45
C HIS A 149 -10.86 14.59 -8.03
N CYS A 150 -11.06 13.82 -6.95
CA CYS A 150 -12.38 13.60 -6.36
C CYS A 150 -12.66 14.55 -5.17
N ARG A 151 -11.76 15.48 -4.84
CA ARG A 151 -11.93 16.42 -3.73
C ARG A 151 -13.22 17.24 -3.78
N PRO A 152 -13.85 17.56 -2.62
CA PRO A 152 -15.03 18.43 -2.55
C PRO A 152 -14.83 19.80 -3.20
N ASP A 153 -13.61 20.35 -3.11
CA ASP A 153 -13.25 21.68 -3.57
C ASP A 153 -12.36 21.71 -4.83
N ARG A 154 -12.21 20.56 -5.51
CA ARG A 154 -11.43 20.43 -6.76
C ARG A 154 -11.79 21.48 -7.82
N ASP A 155 -13.04 21.92 -7.86
CA ASP A 155 -13.56 22.75 -8.95
C ASP A 155 -13.01 24.19 -8.91
N LYS A 156 -12.21 24.54 -7.89
CA LYS A 156 -11.36 25.75 -7.89
C LYS A 156 -10.14 25.57 -8.81
N TYR A 157 -9.65 24.35 -8.92
CA TYR A 157 -8.37 23.96 -9.52
C TYR A 157 -8.57 23.28 -10.89
N LEU A 158 -9.60 22.45 -11.00
CA LEU A 158 -9.96 21.70 -12.20
C LEU A 158 -11.29 22.15 -12.82
N THR A 159 -11.41 21.87 -14.11
CA THR A 159 -12.65 21.58 -14.82
C THR A 159 -12.69 20.08 -15.06
N VAL A 160 -13.73 19.40 -14.59
CA VAL A 160 -13.97 17.97 -14.82
C VAL A 160 -15.24 17.80 -15.65
N ILE A 161 -15.14 17.06 -16.75
CA ILE A 161 -16.27 16.62 -17.57
C ILE A 161 -16.46 15.13 -17.30
N ALA A 162 -17.64 14.71 -16.87
CA ALA A 162 -17.99 13.31 -16.63
C ALA A 162 -19.52 13.14 -16.73
N LYS A 163 -20.01 11.90 -16.63
CA LYS A 163 -21.46 11.64 -16.51
C LYS A 163 -21.91 11.83 -15.06
N GLU A 164 -23.21 12.02 -14.86
CA GLU A 164 -23.78 12.01 -13.51
C GLU A 164 -23.62 10.61 -12.88
N ASN A 165 -23.24 10.55 -11.60
CA ASN A 165 -22.95 9.32 -10.85
C ASN A 165 -21.78 8.48 -11.43
N ASP A 166 -20.86 9.11 -12.17
CA ASP A 166 -19.62 8.49 -12.63
C ASP A 166 -18.63 8.40 -11.46
N THR A 167 -18.57 7.24 -10.80
CA THR A 167 -17.91 7.05 -9.49
C THR A 167 -16.42 7.39 -9.48
N ASP A 168 -15.76 7.33 -10.63
CA ASP A 168 -14.32 7.59 -10.77
C ASP A 168 -14.03 9.10 -10.89
N PHE A 169 -15.07 9.91 -11.18
CA PHE A 169 -15.00 11.35 -11.43
C PHE A 169 -16.01 12.16 -10.60
N GLU A 170 -16.81 11.54 -9.74
CA GLU A 170 -17.65 12.24 -8.76
C GLU A 170 -16.79 12.92 -7.67
N LYS A 171 -17.39 13.87 -6.93
CA LYS A 171 -16.75 14.44 -5.73
C LYS A 171 -17.18 13.65 -4.50
N VAL A 172 -16.24 13.28 -3.66
CA VAL A 172 -16.55 12.65 -2.37
C VAL A 172 -17.29 13.62 -1.44
N CYS A 173 -18.20 13.10 -0.63
CA CYS A 173 -18.98 13.86 0.32
C CYS A 173 -18.10 14.52 1.39
N GLU A 174 -18.14 15.85 1.52
CA GLU A 174 -17.34 16.61 2.51
C GLU A 174 -17.64 16.19 3.96
N MET A 175 -18.84 15.66 4.23
CA MET A 175 -19.19 15.14 5.56
C MET A 175 -18.39 13.89 5.94
N ASP A 176 -17.97 13.07 4.96
CA ASP A 176 -17.35 11.75 5.16
C ASP A 176 -15.81 11.76 5.05
N VAL A 177 -15.21 12.88 4.64
CA VAL A 177 -13.76 13.00 4.38
C VAL A 177 -13.03 14.09 5.20
N VAL A 178 -11.69 14.15 5.04
CA VAL A 178 -10.75 15.10 5.66
C VAL A 178 -9.53 15.33 4.73
N CYS A 179 -8.85 16.49 4.83
CA CYS A 179 -7.75 16.94 3.91
C CYS A 179 -6.53 17.62 4.62
N PHE A 180 -5.25 17.54 4.16
CA PHE A 180 -3.99 17.98 4.90
C PHE A 180 -2.72 18.69 4.21
N GLY A 181 -2.80 19.82 3.46
CA GLY A 181 -1.78 20.40 2.53
C GLY A 181 -2.38 21.35 1.42
N PRO A 182 -1.76 21.77 0.30
CA PRO A 182 -2.49 22.45 -0.79
C PRO A 182 -3.37 21.44 -1.56
N TYR A 183 -4.25 21.87 -2.47
CA TYR A 183 -4.62 20.94 -3.56
C TYR A 183 -3.31 20.52 -4.27
N ASP A 184 -3.10 19.22 -4.49
CA ASP A 184 -1.77 18.72 -4.86
C ASP A 184 -1.68 18.07 -6.26
N PRO A 185 -1.25 18.82 -7.28
CA PRO A 185 -0.90 18.27 -8.60
C PRO A 185 0.21 17.22 -8.57
N GLU A 186 1.09 17.22 -7.55
CA GLU A 186 2.15 16.21 -7.41
C GLU A 186 1.70 14.96 -6.65
N SER A 187 0.47 14.90 -6.14
CA SER A 187 -0.04 13.74 -5.39
C SER A 187 -0.03 12.49 -6.24
N ILE A 188 0.44 11.37 -5.68
CA ILE A 188 0.32 10.07 -6.36
C ILE A 188 -1.15 9.66 -6.52
N MET A 189 -2.07 10.26 -5.76
CA MET A 189 -3.52 10.04 -5.85
C MET A 189 -4.20 10.85 -6.96
N HIS A 190 -3.49 11.73 -7.66
CA HIS A 190 -4.05 12.51 -8.77
C HIS A 190 -4.09 11.68 -10.08
N TYR A 191 -5.17 11.79 -10.86
CA TYR A 191 -5.23 11.31 -12.25
C TYR A 191 -4.51 12.23 -13.24
N SER A 192 -4.14 11.72 -14.40
CA SER A 192 -3.55 12.52 -15.49
C SER A 192 -4.56 13.53 -16.07
N PRO A 193 -4.12 14.68 -16.60
CA PRO A 193 -4.97 15.56 -17.38
C PRO A 193 -5.17 14.97 -18.79
N GLY A 194 -6.30 15.31 -19.42
CA GLY A 194 -6.70 14.78 -20.73
C GLY A 194 -8.09 14.17 -20.71
N CYS A 195 -8.44 13.42 -21.77
CA CYS A 195 -9.73 12.75 -21.92
C CYS A 195 -9.58 11.22 -21.95
N TYR A 196 -10.55 10.54 -21.35
CA TYR A 196 -10.59 9.11 -21.10
C TYR A 196 -11.52 8.38 -22.09
N PRO A 197 -11.36 7.05 -22.31
CA PRO A 197 -12.07 6.33 -23.38
C PRO A 197 -13.61 6.36 -23.29
N GLN A 198 -14.17 6.58 -22.11
CA GLN A 198 -15.62 6.61 -21.86
C GLN A 198 -16.22 8.02 -21.94
N GLY A 199 -15.40 9.03 -22.29
CA GLY A 199 -15.79 10.41 -22.59
C GLY A 199 -15.58 11.42 -21.46
N GLN A 200 -15.01 11.02 -20.32
CA GLN A 200 -14.66 11.94 -19.24
C GLN A 200 -13.39 12.72 -19.58
N CYS A 201 -13.23 13.93 -19.06
CA CYS A 201 -12.00 14.73 -19.22
C CYS A 201 -11.64 15.47 -17.92
N ILE A 202 -10.34 15.56 -17.63
CA ILE A 202 -9.76 16.39 -16.58
C ILE A 202 -8.90 17.48 -17.23
N GLN A 203 -9.18 18.74 -16.91
CA GLN A 203 -8.42 19.90 -17.36
C GLN A 203 -8.16 20.84 -16.17
N ALA A 204 -6.90 21.23 -15.94
CA ALA A 204 -6.57 22.25 -14.94
C ALA A 204 -6.97 23.66 -15.40
N LYS A 205 -7.29 24.54 -14.44
CA LYS A 205 -7.74 25.92 -14.71
C LYS A 205 -6.57 26.90 -14.86
N PRO A 206 -6.65 27.88 -15.78
CA PRO A 206 -5.61 28.88 -15.97
C PRO A 206 -5.24 29.63 -14.67
N GLY A 207 -3.96 29.90 -14.48
CA GLY A 207 -3.43 30.54 -13.28
C GLY A 207 -3.18 29.59 -12.10
N ASN A 208 -3.78 28.40 -12.11
CA ASN A 208 -3.49 27.34 -11.16
C ASN A 208 -2.50 26.31 -11.76
N GLU A 209 -1.51 25.96 -10.93
CA GLU A 209 -0.89 24.64 -10.84
C GLU A 209 0.18 24.18 -11.86
N ARG A 210 1.00 23.24 -11.35
CA ARG A 210 2.00 22.47 -12.08
C ARG A 210 1.31 21.35 -12.85
N THR A 211 0.58 21.68 -13.91
CA THR A 211 -0.19 20.71 -14.72
C THR A 211 0.64 19.51 -15.18
N ASN A 212 1.91 19.73 -15.51
CA ASN A 212 2.89 18.71 -15.90
C ASN A 212 3.25 17.69 -14.80
N ALA A 213 2.77 17.86 -13.56
CA ALA A 213 2.97 16.92 -12.46
C ALA A 213 1.76 15.97 -12.23
N MET A 214 0.58 16.36 -12.71
CA MET A 214 -0.67 15.61 -12.52
C MET A 214 -0.56 14.23 -13.18
N GLY A 215 -0.98 13.18 -12.45
CA GLY A 215 -0.90 11.81 -12.93
C GLY A 215 0.46 11.12 -12.77
N GLN A 216 1.43 11.74 -12.09
CA GLN A 216 2.71 11.09 -11.80
C GLN A 216 2.52 9.80 -10.99
N ARG A 217 3.35 8.79 -11.26
CA ARG A 217 3.36 7.48 -10.58
C ARG A 217 4.78 7.06 -10.18
N VAL A 218 5.59 8.02 -9.71
CA VAL A 218 7.01 7.81 -9.39
C VAL A 218 7.26 7.78 -7.87
N LYS A 219 6.56 8.62 -7.10
CA LYS A 219 6.79 8.80 -5.66
C LYS A 219 5.50 9.22 -4.95
N LEU A 220 5.48 9.08 -3.64
CA LEU A 220 4.60 9.90 -2.80
C LEU A 220 5.07 11.37 -2.86
N SER A 221 4.14 12.31 -2.92
CA SER A 221 4.42 13.74 -2.77
C SER A 221 4.79 14.08 -1.32
N ALA A 222 5.24 15.33 -1.08
CA ALA A 222 5.43 15.80 0.29
C ALA A 222 4.10 15.88 1.08
N TYR A 223 2.99 16.05 0.38
CA TYR A 223 1.66 16.17 0.96
C TYR A 223 1.02 14.81 1.22
N ASP A 224 1.16 13.85 0.28
CA ASP A 224 0.81 12.44 0.49
C ASP A 224 1.41 11.91 1.80
N ILE A 225 2.69 12.21 2.05
CA ILE A 225 3.43 11.80 3.25
C ILE A 225 2.90 12.48 4.52
N ASN A 226 2.53 13.76 4.45
CA ASN A 226 2.00 14.51 5.59
C ASN A 226 0.60 14.01 5.97
N ALA A 227 -0.28 13.84 4.99
CA ALA A 227 -1.61 13.26 5.19
C ALA A 227 -1.54 11.84 5.75
N LEU A 228 -0.65 10.99 5.21
CA LEU A 228 -0.45 9.62 5.67
C LEU A 228 -0.03 9.54 7.14
N ASN A 229 0.86 10.43 7.58
CA ASN A 229 1.28 10.52 8.97
C ASN A 229 0.23 11.19 9.89
N ALA A 230 -0.62 12.07 9.37
CA ALA A 230 -1.76 12.63 10.12
C ALA A 230 -2.90 11.59 10.31
N LEU A 231 -3.13 10.74 9.30
CA LEU A 231 -4.13 9.68 9.31
C LEU A 231 -3.69 8.51 10.23
N TYR A 232 -2.42 8.11 10.12
CA TYR A 232 -1.77 7.04 10.90
C TYR A 232 -0.64 7.56 11.80
N PRO A 233 -0.96 8.36 12.84
CA PRO A 233 0.04 8.97 13.71
C PRO A 233 0.86 7.93 14.49
N SER A 234 2.15 8.23 14.64
CA SER A 234 3.11 7.39 15.35
C SER A 234 2.78 7.28 16.85
N SER A 235 2.02 6.27 17.25
CA SER A 235 1.73 6.03 18.68
C SER A 235 3.02 5.82 19.49
N PRO A 236 3.19 6.49 20.65
CA PRO A 236 4.39 6.38 21.47
C PRO A 236 4.62 4.98 22.07
N TYR A 237 3.60 4.10 22.05
CA TYR A 237 3.73 2.69 22.44
C TYR A 237 4.35 1.79 21.35
N LEU A 238 4.54 2.29 20.11
CA LEU A 238 5.06 1.50 19.00
C LEU A 238 6.50 0.98 19.17
N PRO A 239 7.47 1.58 19.91
CA PRO A 239 8.84 1.05 19.99
C PRO A 239 8.94 -0.38 20.54
N THR A 240 8.10 -0.75 21.52
CA THR A 240 8.07 -2.11 22.09
C THR A 240 7.30 -3.08 21.18
N LEU A 241 6.21 -2.61 20.53
CA LEU A 241 5.48 -3.40 19.54
C LEU A 241 6.34 -3.67 18.29
N ARG A 242 7.12 -2.71 17.81
CA ARG A 242 8.10 -2.84 16.69
C ARG A 242 9.08 -4.00 16.95
N LYS A 243 9.61 -4.14 18.16
CA LYS A 243 10.47 -5.29 18.54
C LYS A 243 9.70 -6.62 18.51
N ARG A 244 8.46 -6.67 19.02
CA ARG A 244 7.63 -7.90 19.00
C ARG A 244 7.18 -8.30 17.59
N LEU A 245 6.81 -7.35 16.73
CA LEU A 245 6.38 -7.61 15.35
C LEU A 245 7.53 -8.11 14.48
N LYS A 246 8.70 -7.43 14.46
CA LYS A 246 9.88 -7.94 13.73
C LYS A 246 10.26 -9.38 14.13
N MET A 247 10.13 -9.73 15.42
CA MET A 247 10.36 -11.10 15.88
C MET A 247 9.29 -12.12 15.44
N LYS A 248 8.03 -11.71 15.22
CA LYS A 248 7.01 -12.59 14.60
C LYS A 248 7.27 -12.73 13.10
N GLU A 249 7.55 -11.63 12.42
CA GLU A 249 7.78 -11.54 10.98
C GLU A 249 9.00 -12.35 10.53
N MET A 250 10.17 -12.19 11.18
CA MET A 250 11.35 -13.03 10.93
C MET A 250 11.08 -14.53 11.15
N LYS A 251 10.14 -14.90 12.04
CA LYS A 251 9.72 -16.30 12.24
C LYS A 251 8.76 -16.76 11.14
N ALA A 252 7.90 -15.90 10.63
CA ALA A 252 7.03 -16.16 9.48
C ALA A 252 7.86 -16.34 8.19
N GLU A 253 8.78 -15.42 7.89
CA GLU A 253 9.73 -15.53 6.77
C GLU A 253 10.52 -16.84 6.81
N ARG A 254 11.11 -17.19 7.97
CA ARG A 254 11.87 -18.45 8.12
C ARG A 254 11.00 -19.68 7.84
N ARG A 255 9.72 -19.67 8.28
CA ARG A 255 8.75 -20.73 7.97
C ARG A 255 8.38 -20.76 6.49
N PHE A 256 8.19 -19.62 5.84
CA PHE A 256 7.89 -19.51 4.41
C PHE A 256 9.06 -19.98 3.54
N ARG A 257 10.27 -19.50 3.81
CA ARG A 257 11.51 -19.93 3.11
C ARG A 257 11.73 -21.45 3.27
N LYS A 258 11.47 -22.02 4.46
CA LYS A 258 11.49 -23.48 4.68
C LYS A 258 10.47 -24.21 3.81
N ARG A 259 9.18 -23.83 3.86
CA ARG A 259 8.11 -24.43 3.02
C ARG A 259 8.39 -24.30 1.51
N ARG A 260 8.97 -23.18 1.06
CA ARG A 260 9.37 -22.93 -0.34
C ARG A 260 10.54 -23.83 -0.77
N SER A 261 11.49 -24.10 0.13
CA SER A 261 12.57 -25.10 -0.08
C SER A 261 12.03 -26.53 -0.13
N GLU A 262 11.16 -26.90 0.81
CA GLU A 262 10.51 -28.22 0.86
C GLU A 262 9.68 -28.49 -0.41
N ARG A 263 8.87 -27.53 -0.87
CA ARG A 263 8.15 -27.61 -2.16
C ARG A 263 9.10 -27.76 -3.36
N LYS A 264 10.23 -27.04 -3.41
CA LYS A 264 11.26 -27.21 -4.47
C LYS A 264 11.89 -28.61 -4.43
N ASN A 265 12.21 -29.13 -3.24
CA ASN A 265 12.82 -30.46 -3.08
C ASN A 265 11.83 -31.59 -3.40
N LEU A 266 10.55 -31.44 -3.04
CA LEU A 266 9.48 -32.36 -3.42
C LEU A 266 9.29 -32.40 -4.94
N ARG A 267 9.22 -31.23 -5.61
CA ARG A 267 9.17 -31.15 -7.08
C ARG A 267 10.39 -31.83 -7.73
N LYS A 268 11.62 -31.61 -7.21
CA LYS A 268 12.82 -32.33 -7.68
C LYS A 268 12.73 -33.85 -7.48
N ARG A 269 12.17 -34.32 -6.36
CA ARG A 269 12.04 -35.75 -6.04
C ARG A 269 11.00 -36.43 -6.95
N ILE A 270 9.85 -35.79 -7.17
CA ILE A 270 8.82 -36.23 -8.12
C ILE A 270 9.38 -36.25 -9.55
N GLY A 271 10.10 -35.21 -9.97
CA GLY A 271 10.75 -35.15 -11.28
C GLY A 271 11.76 -36.28 -11.51
N ARG A 272 12.57 -36.63 -10.49
CA ARG A 272 13.48 -37.79 -10.53
C ARG A 272 12.75 -39.14 -10.61
N ILE A 273 11.60 -39.27 -9.96
CA ILE A 273 10.76 -40.49 -10.03
C ILE A 273 10.11 -40.62 -11.41
N GLY A 274 9.58 -39.53 -11.97
CA GLY A 274 9.06 -39.47 -13.34
C GLY A 274 10.14 -39.76 -14.39
N GLY A 275 11.34 -39.20 -14.21
CA GLY A 275 12.50 -39.47 -15.06
C GLY A 275 12.93 -40.94 -15.03
N ARG A 276 13.02 -41.56 -13.85
CA ARG A 276 13.29 -43.00 -13.72
C ARG A 276 12.20 -43.87 -14.35
N ARG A 277 10.91 -43.51 -14.20
CA ARG A 277 9.82 -44.19 -14.91
C ARG A 277 9.96 -44.08 -16.43
N LYS A 278 10.29 -42.89 -16.98
CA LYS A 278 10.56 -42.74 -18.41
C LYS A 278 11.77 -43.58 -18.87
N GLN A 279 12.87 -43.60 -18.12
CA GLN A 279 14.04 -44.43 -18.45
C GLN A 279 13.71 -45.93 -18.47
N LEU A 280 12.94 -46.43 -17.49
CA LEU A 280 12.48 -47.82 -17.45
C LEU A 280 11.59 -48.17 -18.65
N PHE A 281 10.66 -47.28 -19.03
CA PHE A 281 9.85 -47.47 -20.25
C PHE A 281 10.70 -47.49 -21.53
N THR A 282 11.71 -46.61 -21.66
CA THR A 282 12.62 -46.65 -22.82
C THR A 282 13.49 -47.91 -22.85
N HIS A 283 13.89 -48.44 -21.69
CA HIS A 283 14.69 -49.68 -21.64
C HIS A 283 13.87 -50.90 -22.06
N ASN A 284 12.64 -51.06 -21.55
CA ASN A 284 11.77 -52.17 -21.93
C ASN A 284 11.43 -52.16 -23.43
N ASN A 285 11.24 -50.99 -24.04
CA ASN A 285 11.00 -50.90 -25.49
C ASN A 285 12.24 -51.27 -26.32
N ILE A 286 13.46 -50.92 -25.87
CA ILE A 286 14.71 -51.30 -26.55
C ILE A 286 15.00 -52.80 -26.42
N VAL A 287 14.70 -53.41 -25.27
CA VAL A 287 14.84 -54.86 -25.07
C VAL A 287 13.84 -55.63 -25.96
N ASN A 288 12.56 -55.23 -25.97
CA ASN A 288 11.54 -55.90 -26.78
C ASN A 288 11.81 -55.82 -28.28
N PHE A 289 12.40 -54.72 -28.78
CA PHE A 289 12.73 -54.60 -30.21
C PHE A 289 13.92 -55.48 -30.65
N ARG A 290 14.74 -56.00 -29.72
CA ARG A 290 15.88 -56.88 -30.04
C ARG A 290 15.59 -58.38 -29.99
N ILE A 291 14.43 -58.79 -29.45
CA ILE A 291 14.07 -60.21 -29.32
C ILE A 291 13.35 -60.76 -30.58
N SER A 292 12.86 -59.89 -31.47
CA SER A 292 12.09 -60.27 -32.67
C SER A 292 12.91 -60.75 -33.88
N HIS A 293 14.25 -60.81 -33.79
CA HIS A 293 15.13 -61.01 -34.97
C HIS A 293 16.27 -62.03 -34.80
N TYR A 294 16.22 -62.90 -33.79
CA TYR A 294 17.10 -64.07 -33.70
C TYR A 294 16.28 -65.36 -33.50
N ASN A 295 15.70 -65.85 -34.59
CA ASN A 295 15.14 -67.20 -34.72
C ASN A 295 14.90 -67.56 -36.21
N ARG A 296 15.98 -67.60 -37.00
CA ARG A 296 16.03 -68.23 -38.34
C ARG A 296 17.46 -68.71 -38.61
N PHE A 297 17.62 -70.04 -38.55
CA PHE A 297 18.82 -70.83 -38.81
C PHE A 297 19.96 -70.64 -37.80
#